data_AF-A0A1G6LFY4-F1
#
_entry.id   AF-A0A1G6LFY4-F1
#
_cell.length_a   1.000
_cell.length_b   1.000
_cell.length_c   1.000
_cell.angle_alpha   90.00
_cell.angle_beta   90.00
_cell.angle_gamma   90.00
#
_symmetry.space_group_name_H-M   'P 1'
#
loop_
_entity.id
_entity.type
_entity.pdbx_description
1 polymer ?
#
loop_
_entity_poly.entity_id
_entity_poly.type
_entity_poly.pdbx_seq_one_letter_code
_entity_poly.pdbx_strand_id
1 'polypeptide(L)'
;MLLFVLGQLYLIDNPAPIAGAPWNFTATSGTGTGHHVIRSVLAEPIGIWRTDPKEGTAELVDAATDLLVRGFDSPSLRVLAGTSPREPQAVVGPILTSTLGELGVDDLLRVSADRAGLVARLRRFLDGRLTLRELSFWAHCEIDHDGDPDCQAFVDLDDLYNDWEYAGLDVVRLEAIARREARAFLDGSRPASFDEFWPWLPAAPRRDFFAWWRTVFRRRRAD
;
A
#
# COMPACT_ATOMS: atom_id res chain seq x y z
N MET A 1 -1.40 29.47 53.32
CA MET A 1 -2.48 28.72 54.01
C MET A 1 -2.92 27.62 53.05
N LEU A 2 -2.50 26.36 53.34
CA LEU A 2 -2.96 25.02 52.86
C LEU A 2 -3.15 24.79 51.33
N LEU A 3 -2.77 23.69 50.65
CA LEU A 3 -2.11 22.38 50.85
C LEU A 3 -1.80 21.87 49.40
N PHE A 4 -0.61 21.42 49.00
CA PHE A 4 0.06 20.11 49.18
C PHE A 4 -0.55 18.90 48.43
N VAL A 5 0.35 18.02 47.92
CA VAL A 5 0.20 16.59 47.46
C VAL A 5 0.02 16.42 45.92
N LEU A 6 0.81 15.75 45.06
CA LEU A 6 1.99 14.84 45.03
C LEU A 6 2.56 14.87 43.57
N GLY A 7 3.81 14.59 43.20
CA GLY A 7 4.91 13.95 43.93
C GLY A 7 5.16 12.48 43.55
N GLN A 8 5.40 12.13 42.28
CA GLN A 8 5.97 10.85 41.78
C GLN A 8 6.73 11.19 40.47
N LEU A 9 8.04 11.44 40.40
CA LEU A 9 9.20 10.59 40.70
C LEU A 9 9.20 9.26 39.93
N TYR A 10 9.37 9.34 38.61
CA TYR A 10 9.99 8.27 37.81
C TYR A 10 11.46 8.64 37.55
N LEU A 11 12.30 8.43 38.57
CA LEU A 11 13.72 8.19 38.38
C LEU A 11 13.82 6.72 37.95
N ILE A 12 13.90 6.48 36.65
CA ILE A 12 14.45 5.23 36.15
C ILE A 12 15.97 5.37 36.30
N ASP A 13 16.55 4.55 37.19
CA ASP A 13 17.99 4.34 37.28
C ASP A 13 18.53 4.04 35.89
N ASN A 14 19.23 5.01 35.31
CA ASN A 14 19.97 4.84 34.08
C ASN A 14 21.45 4.81 34.47
N PRO A 15 22.02 3.64 34.80
CA PRO A 15 23.47 3.57 34.94
C PRO A 15 24.07 3.92 33.58
N ALA A 16 25.06 4.81 33.58
CA ALA A 16 25.81 5.19 32.39
C ALA A 16 26.22 3.94 31.58
N PRO A 17 26.19 3.99 30.23
CA PRO A 17 26.55 2.83 29.44
C PRO A 17 27.98 2.39 29.75
N ILE A 18 28.13 1.13 30.14
CA ILE A 18 29.43 0.48 30.27
C ILE A 18 30.07 0.48 28.88
N ALA A 19 31.20 1.17 28.74
CA ALA A 19 32.00 1.13 27.53
C ALA A 19 32.39 -0.33 27.24
N GLY A 20 31.90 -0.87 26.11
CA GLY A 20 32.21 -2.24 25.66
C GLY A 20 31.04 -3.23 25.65
N ALA A 21 29.81 -2.82 25.94
CA ALA A 21 28.65 -3.68 25.68
C ALA A 21 28.40 -3.80 24.16
N PRO A 22 28.28 -5.01 23.59
CA PRO A 22 27.95 -5.18 22.18
C PRO A 22 26.55 -4.60 21.91
N TRP A 23 26.36 -4.03 20.70
CA TRP A 23 25.09 -3.50 20.17
C TRP A 23 24.04 -4.61 19.93
N ASN A 24 23.82 -5.48 20.92
CA ASN A 24 22.86 -6.55 20.83
C ASN A 24 21.51 -5.95 21.20
N PHE A 25 20.75 -5.53 20.20
CA PHE A 25 19.32 -5.26 20.33
C PHE A 25 18.66 -6.53 20.87
N THR A 26 18.31 -6.52 22.15
CA THR A 26 17.47 -7.57 22.73
C THR A 26 16.13 -7.52 22.03
N ALA A 27 15.90 -8.47 21.11
CA ALA A 27 14.61 -8.70 20.50
C ALA A 27 13.59 -8.92 21.63
N THR A 28 12.72 -7.94 21.85
CA THR A 28 11.57 -8.10 22.72
C THR A 28 10.70 -9.21 22.14
N SER A 29 10.71 -10.36 22.80
CA SER A 29 9.95 -11.57 22.52
C SER A 29 8.45 -11.38 22.82
N GLY A 30 7.83 -10.41 22.14
CA GLY A 30 6.39 -10.27 21.99
C GLY A 30 6.02 -10.60 20.55
N THR A 31 6.09 -11.87 20.18
CA THR A 31 5.95 -12.36 18.79
C THR A 31 4.69 -11.85 18.09
N GLY A 32 3.57 -11.70 18.81
CA GLY A 32 2.32 -11.15 18.26
C GLY A 32 2.36 -9.66 17.94
N THR A 33 2.97 -8.84 18.80
CA THR A 33 3.07 -7.38 18.59
C THR A 33 4.10 -7.06 17.51
N GLY A 34 5.21 -7.79 17.47
CA GLY A 34 6.26 -7.62 16.45
C GLY A 34 5.76 -7.88 15.04
N HIS A 35 5.06 -9.00 14.82
CA HIS A 35 4.51 -9.33 13.50
C HIS A 35 3.48 -8.30 13.02
N HIS A 36 2.64 -7.78 13.92
CA HIS A 36 1.69 -6.73 13.57
C HIS A 36 2.41 -5.45 13.11
N VAL A 37 3.46 -5.02 13.82
CA VAL A 37 4.27 -3.85 13.42
C VAL A 37 4.92 -4.07 12.06
N ILE A 38 5.61 -5.20 11.86
CA ILE A 38 6.26 -5.55 10.59
C ILE A 38 5.25 -5.53 9.44
N ARG A 39 4.08 -6.16 9.62
CA ARG A 39 3.01 -6.17 8.62
C ARG A 39 2.51 -4.77 8.31
N SER A 40 2.28 -3.95 9.33
CA SER A 40 1.77 -2.58 9.14
C SER A 40 2.75 -1.70 8.35
N VAL A 41 4.05 -1.93 8.52
CA VAL A 41 5.12 -1.18 7.83
C VAL A 41 5.32 -1.68 6.39
N LEU A 42 5.27 -3.00 6.15
CA LEU A 42 5.60 -3.57 4.84
C LEU A 42 4.42 -3.73 3.88
N ALA A 43 3.18 -3.84 4.37
CA ALA A 43 2.04 -4.21 3.51
C ALA A 43 1.75 -3.20 2.40
N GLU A 44 1.76 -1.89 2.70
CA GLU A 44 1.55 -0.84 1.68
C GLU A 44 2.72 -0.80 0.68
N PRO A 45 4.00 -0.69 1.10
CA PRO A 45 5.14 -0.73 0.18
C PRO A 45 5.18 -1.96 -0.73
N ILE A 46 4.85 -3.15 -0.21
CA ILE A 46 4.76 -4.37 -1.02
C ILE A 46 3.66 -4.25 -2.06
N GLY A 47 2.48 -3.74 -1.70
CA GLY A 47 1.38 -3.52 -2.63
C GLY A 47 1.75 -2.56 -3.76
N ILE A 48 2.41 -1.45 -3.43
CA ILE A 48 2.93 -0.51 -4.42
C ILE A 48 3.99 -1.19 -5.29
N TRP A 49 5.02 -1.81 -4.73
CA TRP A 49 6.11 -2.44 -5.49
C TRP A 49 5.63 -3.53 -6.44
N ARG A 50 4.61 -4.31 -6.07
CA ARG A 50 4.09 -5.39 -6.94
C ARG A 50 3.32 -4.88 -8.15
N THR A 51 2.82 -3.65 -8.11
CA THR A 51 2.00 -3.04 -9.18
C THR A 51 2.72 -1.89 -9.89
N ASP A 52 3.61 -1.19 -9.20
CA ASP A 52 4.56 -0.23 -9.73
C ASP A 52 5.93 -0.44 -9.08
N PRO A 53 6.80 -1.29 -9.67
CA PRO A 53 8.12 -1.56 -9.11
C PRO A 53 9.04 -0.34 -9.08
N LYS A 54 8.83 0.65 -9.94
CA LYS A 54 9.69 1.85 -9.97
C LYS A 54 9.41 2.72 -8.76
N GLU A 55 8.13 2.93 -8.43
CA GLU A 55 7.73 3.66 -7.24
C GLU A 55 8.02 2.85 -5.96
N GLY A 56 7.63 1.58 -5.95
CA GLY A 56 7.63 0.79 -4.72
C GLY A 56 9.00 0.31 -4.24
N THR A 57 10.05 0.25 -5.07
CA THR A 57 11.39 -0.14 -4.58
C THR A 57 11.91 0.88 -3.57
N ALA A 58 11.71 2.18 -3.80
CA ALA A 58 12.11 3.21 -2.84
C ALA A 58 11.39 3.05 -1.49
N GLU A 59 10.07 2.80 -1.53
CA GLU A 59 9.27 2.60 -0.32
C GLU A 59 9.64 1.33 0.45
N LEU A 60 10.03 0.26 -0.25
CA LEU A 60 10.54 -0.94 0.40
C LEU A 60 11.86 -0.69 1.13
N VAL A 61 12.76 0.10 0.53
CA VAL A 61 14.04 0.49 1.15
C VAL A 61 13.80 1.34 2.40
N ASP A 62 12.91 2.33 2.31
CA ASP A 62 12.55 3.20 3.44
C ASP A 62 11.88 2.39 4.56
N ALA A 63 10.93 1.51 4.22
CA ALA A 63 10.26 0.64 5.18
C ALA A 63 11.23 -0.34 5.86
N ALA A 64 12.18 -0.89 5.10
CA ALA A 64 13.23 -1.76 5.66
C ALA A 64 14.14 -1.00 6.63
N THR A 65 14.50 0.24 6.28
CA THR A 65 15.30 1.12 7.16
C THR A 65 14.54 1.47 8.43
N ASP A 66 13.25 1.80 8.34
CA ASP A 66 12.39 2.06 9.51
C ASP A 66 12.32 0.84 10.44
N LEU A 67 12.19 -0.38 9.90
CA LEU A 67 12.22 -1.61 10.70
C LEU A 67 13.56 -1.81 11.42
N LEU A 68 14.70 -1.54 10.77
CA LEU A 68 16.02 -1.59 11.40
C LEU A 68 16.14 -0.57 12.54
N VAL A 69 15.66 0.66 12.34
CA VAL A 69 15.65 1.72 13.37
C VAL A 69 14.78 1.32 14.57
N ARG A 70 13.69 0.57 14.33
CA ARG A 70 12.81 0.03 15.37
C ARG A 70 13.36 -1.22 16.06
N GLY A 71 14.56 -1.69 15.69
CA GLY A 71 15.26 -2.81 16.31
C GLY A 71 14.88 -4.19 15.75
N PHE A 72 14.11 -4.25 14.66
CA PHE A 72 13.96 -5.50 13.90
C PHE A 72 15.20 -5.72 13.05
N ASP A 73 15.73 -6.93 13.01
CA ASP A 73 16.99 -7.18 12.35
C ASP A 73 17.05 -8.59 11.76
N SER A 74 17.47 -8.68 10.50
CA SER A 74 17.77 -9.92 9.81
C SER A 74 18.78 -9.65 8.69
N PRO A 75 19.57 -10.66 8.25
CA PRO A 75 20.55 -10.48 7.19
C PRO A 75 19.94 -9.90 5.91
N SER A 76 18.80 -10.43 5.45
CA SER A 76 18.17 -9.94 4.22
C SER A 76 17.47 -8.60 4.39
N LEU A 77 16.96 -8.26 5.60
CA LEU A 77 16.41 -6.93 5.89
C LEU A 77 17.47 -5.84 5.75
N ARG A 78 18.70 -6.08 6.23
CA ARG A 78 19.82 -5.14 6.05
C ARG A 78 20.20 -4.96 4.58
N VAL A 79 20.16 -6.05 3.80
CA VAL A 79 20.40 -5.98 2.35
C VAL A 79 19.30 -5.16 1.68
N LEU A 80 18.02 -5.38 2.03
CA LEU A 80 16.90 -4.62 1.50
C LEU A 80 17.03 -3.13 1.82
N ALA A 81 17.33 -2.77 3.07
CA ALA A 81 17.54 -1.38 3.49
C ALA A 81 18.76 -0.71 2.81
N GLY A 82 19.76 -1.50 2.41
CA GLY A 82 20.93 -1.01 1.67
C GLY A 82 20.78 -1.04 0.15
N THR A 83 19.65 -1.51 -0.37
CA THR A 83 19.42 -1.64 -1.81
C THR A 83 19.18 -0.26 -2.44
N SER A 84 19.61 -0.08 -3.69
CA SER A 84 19.32 1.14 -4.45
C SER A 84 17.80 1.31 -4.63
N PRO A 85 17.23 2.50 -4.41
CA PRO A 85 15.81 2.74 -4.63
C PRO A 85 15.40 2.62 -6.11
N ARG A 86 16.37 2.51 -7.03
CA ARG A 86 16.16 2.36 -8.47
C ARG A 86 16.40 0.92 -8.97
N GLU A 87 16.64 0.00 -8.06
CA GLU A 87 16.99 -1.37 -8.42
C GLU A 87 15.79 -2.09 -9.07
N PRO A 88 16.01 -2.87 -10.15
CA PRO A 88 14.91 -3.50 -10.86
C PRO A 88 14.23 -4.59 -10.02
N GLN A 89 12.95 -4.83 -10.31
CA GLN A 89 12.12 -5.82 -9.62
C GLN A 89 12.76 -7.21 -9.53
N ALA A 90 13.46 -7.64 -10.60
CA ALA A 90 14.13 -8.94 -10.65
C ALA A 90 15.25 -9.10 -9.61
N VAL A 91 15.87 -8.00 -9.19
CA VAL A 91 16.91 -7.98 -8.15
C VAL A 91 16.27 -7.88 -6.76
N VAL A 92 15.27 -7.00 -6.60
CA VAL A 92 14.60 -6.77 -5.31
C VAL A 92 13.74 -7.97 -4.89
N GLY A 93 13.10 -8.68 -5.82
CA GLY A 93 12.15 -9.75 -5.53
C GLY A 93 12.72 -10.89 -4.68
N PRO A 94 13.87 -11.48 -5.03
CA PRO A 94 14.52 -12.49 -4.19
C PRO A 94 14.91 -11.97 -2.81
N ILE A 95 15.39 -10.72 -2.71
CA ILE A 95 15.78 -10.09 -1.43
C ILE A 95 14.55 -9.92 -0.53
N LEU A 96 13.45 -9.40 -1.09
CA LEU A 96 12.18 -9.24 -0.39
C LEU A 96 11.63 -10.59 0.07
N THR A 97 11.68 -11.62 -0.78
CA THR A 97 11.21 -12.98 -0.42
C THR A 97 11.96 -13.53 0.78
N SER A 98 13.29 -13.43 0.79
CA SER A 98 14.11 -13.84 1.94
C SER A 98 13.80 -13.01 3.19
N THR A 99 13.61 -11.70 3.03
CA THR A 99 13.27 -10.77 4.13
C THR A 99 11.97 -11.16 4.81
N LEU A 100 10.92 -11.43 4.03
CA LEU A 100 9.63 -11.80 4.58
C LEU A 100 9.66 -13.19 5.25
N GLY A 101 10.45 -14.13 4.71
CA GLY A 101 10.67 -15.43 5.33
C GLY A 101 11.40 -15.34 6.67
N GLU A 102 12.48 -14.55 6.74
CA GLU A 102 13.24 -14.32 7.98
C GLU A 102 12.41 -13.59 9.05
N LEU A 103 11.53 -12.67 8.63
CA LEU A 103 10.64 -11.92 9.51
C LEU A 103 9.31 -12.65 9.84
N GLY A 104 9.07 -13.83 9.28
CA GLY A 104 7.87 -14.63 9.56
C GLY A 104 6.55 -14.03 9.03
N VAL A 105 6.61 -13.29 7.92
CA VAL A 105 5.47 -12.60 7.28
C VAL A 105 5.39 -12.87 5.76
N ASP A 106 5.79 -14.07 5.35
CA ASP A 106 5.79 -14.52 3.94
C ASP A 106 4.38 -14.53 3.30
N ASP A 107 3.34 -14.60 4.12
CA ASP A 107 1.95 -14.54 3.68
C ASP A 107 1.57 -13.22 3.01
N LEU A 108 2.33 -12.13 3.24
CA LEU A 108 2.14 -10.86 2.52
C LEU A 108 2.31 -10.99 1.00
N LEU A 109 3.05 -12.00 0.53
CA LEU A 109 3.18 -12.30 -0.90
C LEU A 109 2.07 -13.21 -1.45
N ARG A 110 1.27 -13.85 -0.58
CA ARG A 110 0.18 -14.76 -0.99
C ARG A 110 -1.06 -14.03 -1.46
N VAL A 111 -1.25 -12.78 -1.03
CA VAL A 111 -2.29 -11.89 -1.56
C VAL A 111 -2.01 -11.62 -3.04
N SER A 112 -3.03 -11.49 -3.89
CA SER A 112 -2.85 -11.11 -5.30
C SER A 112 -2.16 -9.74 -5.39
N ALA A 113 -1.38 -9.53 -6.46
CA ALA A 113 -0.70 -8.25 -6.67
C ALA A 113 -1.73 -7.11 -6.80
N ASP A 114 -2.78 -7.34 -7.57
CA ASP A 114 -3.90 -6.41 -7.77
C ASP A 114 -4.52 -5.98 -6.44
N ARG A 115 -4.91 -6.95 -5.60
CA ARG A 115 -5.52 -6.64 -4.30
C ARG A 115 -4.56 -5.91 -3.39
N ALA A 116 -3.30 -6.34 -3.31
CA ALA A 116 -2.31 -5.67 -2.48
C ALA A 116 -2.07 -4.22 -2.94
N GLY A 117 -1.95 -4.00 -4.24
CA GLY A 117 -1.78 -2.67 -4.83
C GLY A 117 -3.02 -1.79 -4.68
N LEU A 118 -4.22 -2.37 -4.79
CA LEU A 118 -5.46 -1.64 -4.57
C LEU A 118 -5.59 -1.23 -3.10
N VAL A 119 -5.35 -2.13 -2.15
CA VAL A 119 -5.34 -1.80 -0.71
C VAL A 119 -4.40 -0.63 -0.42
N ALA A 120 -3.19 -0.66 -0.96
CA ALA A 120 -2.21 0.42 -0.80
C ALA A 120 -2.76 1.77 -1.34
N ARG A 121 -3.35 1.77 -2.53
CA ARG A 121 -3.88 2.99 -3.15
C ARG A 121 -5.18 3.49 -2.55
N LEU A 122 -6.04 2.60 -2.06
CA LEU A 122 -7.25 3.00 -1.31
C LEU A 122 -6.87 3.73 -0.02
N ARG A 123 -5.82 3.29 0.68
CA ARG A 123 -5.30 4.02 1.86
C ARG A 123 -4.83 5.42 1.47
N ARG A 124 -4.03 5.53 0.41
CA ARG A 124 -3.59 6.83 -0.12
C ARG A 124 -4.74 7.73 -0.53
N PHE A 125 -5.77 7.19 -1.18
CA PHE A 125 -6.97 7.93 -1.56
C PHE A 125 -7.74 8.44 -0.34
N LEU A 126 -7.92 7.59 0.68
CA LEU A 126 -8.58 7.99 1.93
C LEU A 126 -7.79 9.07 2.69
N ASP A 127 -6.47 9.00 2.66
CA ASP A 127 -5.56 10.01 3.23
C ASP A 127 -5.44 11.29 2.38
N GLY A 128 -6.06 11.33 1.19
CA GLY A 128 -5.99 12.47 0.27
C GLY A 128 -4.67 12.60 -0.51
N ARG A 129 -3.82 11.56 -0.48
CA ARG A 129 -2.60 11.45 -1.30
C ARG A 129 -2.87 11.04 -2.74
N LEU A 130 -4.07 10.51 -3.02
CA LEU A 130 -4.58 10.27 -4.36
C LEU A 130 -5.95 10.93 -4.50
N THR A 131 -6.23 11.46 -5.68
CA THR A 131 -7.56 11.88 -6.11
C THR A 131 -8.39 10.68 -6.57
N LEU A 132 -9.70 10.86 -6.70
CA LEU A 132 -10.59 9.86 -7.28
C LEU A 132 -10.15 9.45 -8.69
N ARG A 133 -9.79 10.45 -9.52
CA ARG A 133 -9.36 10.22 -10.89
C ARG A 133 -8.06 9.43 -10.97
N GLU A 134 -7.08 9.73 -10.12
CA GLU A 134 -5.81 8.99 -10.12
C GLU A 134 -6.00 7.54 -9.67
N LEU A 135 -6.85 7.31 -8.66
CA LEU A 135 -7.20 5.97 -8.20
C LEU A 135 -7.92 5.17 -9.30
N SER A 136 -8.99 5.72 -9.88
CA SER A 136 -9.81 5.03 -10.89
C SER A 136 -9.00 4.72 -12.13
N PHE A 137 -8.24 5.70 -12.62
CA PHE A 137 -7.41 5.55 -13.81
C PHE A 137 -6.32 4.51 -13.59
N TRP A 138 -5.67 4.52 -12.42
CA TRP A 138 -4.68 3.49 -12.08
C TRP A 138 -5.31 2.09 -12.06
N ALA A 139 -6.46 1.93 -11.40
CA ALA A 139 -7.13 0.64 -11.30
C ALA A 139 -7.47 0.12 -12.71
N HIS A 140 -8.03 0.98 -13.56
CA HIS A 140 -8.33 0.63 -14.95
C HIS A 140 -7.08 0.23 -15.75
N CYS A 141 -5.96 0.95 -15.59
CA CYS A 141 -4.76 0.68 -16.38
C CYS A 141 -3.94 -0.52 -15.91
N GLU A 142 -3.83 -0.73 -14.60
CA GLU A 142 -2.89 -1.71 -14.03
C GLU A 142 -3.59 -3.00 -13.58
N ILE A 143 -4.87 -2.95 -13.15
CA ILE A 143 -5.65 -4.16 -12.85
C ILE A 143 -6.36 -4.66 -14.11
N ASP A 144 -6.91 -3.76 -14.92
CA ASP A 144 -7.70 -4.07 -16.14
C ASP A 144 -8.99 -4.86 -15.83
N HIS A 145 -9.90 -4.94 -16.80
CA HIS A 145 -11.15 -5.68 -16.68
C HIS A 145 -10.96 -7.22 -16.64
N ASP A 146 -9.76 -7.69 -16.94
CA ASP A 146 -9.36 -9.10 -16.84
C ASP A 146 -8.63 -9.42 -15.52
N GLY A 147 -8.45 -8.43 -14.62
CA GLY A 147 -7.78 -8.57 -13.34
C GLY A 147 -8.62 -9.21 -12.22
N ASP A 148 -8.15 -9.09 -10.98
CA ASP A 148 -8.81 -9.69 -9.80
C ASP A 148 -10.31 -9.31 -9.70
N PRO A 149 -11.25 -10.28 -9.69
CA PRO A 149 -12.68 -10.01 -9.63
C PRO A 149 -13.12 -9.18 -8.42
N ASP A 150 -12.43 -9.30 -7.28
CA ASP A 150 -12.78 -8.51 -6.09
C ASP A 150 -12.40 -7.02 -6.26
N CYS A 151 -11.55 -6.68 -7.23
CA CYS A 151 -11.08 -5.31 -7.49
C CYS A 151 -11.89 -4.59 -8.57
N GLN A 152 -12.73 -5.30 -9.33
CA GLN A 152 -13.38 -4.78 -10.54
C GLN A 152 -14.27 -3.56 -10.29
N ALA A 153 -14.90 -3.47 -9.12
CA ALA A 153 -15.69 -2.31 -8.74
C ALA A 153 -14.90 -0.98 -8.78
N PHE A 154 -13.58 -1.01 -8.56
CA PHE A 154 -12.70 0.16 -8.68
C PHE A 154 -12.11 0.34 -10.08
N VAL A 155 -12.09 -0.72 -10.90
CA VAL A 155 -11.74 -0.66 -12.33
C VAL A 155 -12.86 0.07 -13.09
N ASP A 156 -14.11 -0.33 -12.85
CA ASP A 156 -15.31 0.25 -13.45
C ASP A 156 -15.52 1.73 -13.04
N LEU A 157 -14.89 2.15 -11.94
CA LEU A 157 -14.96 3.53 -11.47
C LEU A 157 -14.35 4.53 -12.47
N ASP A 158 -13.40 4.12 -13.31
CA ASP A 158 -12.86 5.03 -14.33
C ASP A 158 -13.89 5.28 -15.44
N ASP A 159 -14.60 4.24 -15.87
CA ASP A 159 -15.68 4.36 -16.85
C ASP A 159 -16.79 5.27 -16.28
N LEU A 160 -17.20 5.02 -15.04
CA LEU A 160 -18.18 5.86 -14.33
C LEU A 160 -17.71 7.31 -14.17
N TYR A 161 -16.42 7.51 -13.89
CA TYR A 161 -15.83 8.85 -13.78
C TYR A 161 -15.77 9.54 -15.14
N ASN A 162 -15.57 8.82 -16.26
CA ASN A 162 -15.56 9.42 -17.59
C ASN A 162 -16.98 9.77 -18.06
N ASP A 163 -17.99 9.00 -17.64
CA ASP A 163 -19.38 9.15 -18.07
C ASP A 163 -20.30 9.83 -17.03
N TRP A 164 -19.74 10.42 -15.97
CA TRP A 164 -20.49 10.96 -14.83
C TRP A 164 -21.58 11.97 -15.23
N GLU A 165 -21.32 12.84 -16.21
CA GLU A 165 -22.29 13.82 -16.73
C GLU A 165 -23.48 13.13 -17.39
N TYR A 166 -23.23 12.06 -18.14
CA TYR A 166 -24.26 11.27 -18.82
C TYR A 166 -25.06 10.40 -17.86
N ALA A 167 -24.44 9.94 -16.77
CA ALA A 167 -25.08 9.17 -15.71
C ALA A 167 -25.93 10.05 -14.77
N GLY A 168 -25.97 11.37 -14.97
CA GLY A 168 -26.66 12.31 -14.07
C GLY A 168 -26.07 12.32 -12.65
N LEU A 169 -24.81 11.90 -12.52
CA LEU A 169 -24.08 11.90 -11.26
C LEU A 169 -23.43 13.26 -11.03
N ASP A 170 -23.10 13.53 -9.77
CA ASP A 170 -22.22 14.62 -9.38
C ASP A 170 -20.90 14.00 -8.94
N VAL A 171 -19.77 14.54 -9.41
CA VAL A 171 -18.43 14.05 -9.04
C VAL A 171 -18.23 14.05 -7.52
N VAL A 172 -18.80 15.02 -6.81
CA VAL A 172 -18.74 15.06 -5.34
C VAL A 172 -19.45 13.86 -4.72
N ARG A 173 -20.61 13.48 -5.27
CA ARG A 173 -21.35 12.29 -4.86
C ARG A 173 -20.58 11.01 -5.20
N LEU A 174 -19.97 10.95 -6.39
CA LEU A 174 -19.17 9.79 -6.81
C LEU A 174 -17.95 9.60 -5.89
N GLU A 175 -17.26 10.68 -5.52
CA GLU A 175 -16.15 10.63 -4.57
C GLU A 175 -16.60 10.18 -3.18
N ALA A 176 -17.73 10.67 -2.68
CA ALA A 176 -18.28 10.24 -1.39
C ALA A 176 -18.57 8.74 -1.37
N ILE A 177 -19.10 8.20 -2.47
CA ILE A 177 -19.35 6.76 -2.63
C ILE A 177 -18.03 6.00 -2.70
N ALA A 178 -17.10 6.44 -3.54
CA ALA A 178 -15.78 5.81 -3.66
C ALA A 178 -15.06 5.73 -2.30
N ARG A 179 -15.13 6.81 -1.49
CA ARG A 179 -14.56 6.82 -0.12
C ARG A 179 -15.27 5.84 0.81
N ARG A 180 -16.58 5.67 0.71
CA ARG A 180 -17.33 4.68 1.49
C ARG A 180 -16.94 3.26 1.10
N GLU A 181 -16.96 2.95 -0.20
CA GLU A 181 -16.60 1.62 -0.71
C GLU A 181 -15.13 1.29 -0.46
N ALA A 182 -14.23 2.28 -0.51
CA ALA A 182 -12.83 2.11 -0.13
C ALA A 182 -12.69 1.64 1.32
N ARG A 183 -13.41 2.26 2.27
CA ARG A 183 -13.41 1.82 3.67
C ARG A 183 -13.99 0.42 3.82
N ALA A 184 -15.14 0.16 3.19
CA ALA A 184 -15.76 -1.15 3.22
C ALA A 184 -14.82 -2.26 2.69
N PHE A 185 -14.12 -2.01 1.59
CA PHE A 185 -13.14 -2.93 1.01
C PHE A 185 -11.96 -3.19 1.96
N LEU A 186 -11.43 -2.14 2.59
CA LEU A 186 -10.34 -2.26 3.57
C LEU A 186 -10.77 -3.01 4.84
N ASP A 187 -12.05 -2.92 5.21
CA ASP A 187 -12.66 -3.69 6.31
C ASP A 187 -13.03 -5.13 5.91
N GLY A 188 -12.76 -5.53 4.66
CA GLY A 188 -12.98 -6.89 4.15
C GLY A 188 -14.38 -7.14 3.57
N SER A 189 -15.22 -6.10 3.46
CA SER A 189 -16.50 -6.17 2.77
C SER A 189 -16.31 -6.06 1.26
N ARG A 190 -17.21 -6.69 0.47
CA ARG A 190 -17.23 -6.47 -0.97
C ARG A 190 -17.83 -5.10 -1.30
N PRO A 191 -17.28 -4.35 -2.27
CA PRO A 191 -17.91 -3.13 -2.75
C PRO A 191 -19.27 -3.49 -3.33
N ALA A 192 -20.34 -2.85 -2.84
CA ALA A 192 -21.71 -3.22 -3.20
C ALA A 192 -22.37 -2.17 -4.10
N SER A 193 -21.85 -0.94 -4.12
CA SER A 193 -22.58 0.22 -4.63
C SER A 193 -22.25 0.65 -6.05
N PHE A 194 -21.27 0.05 -6.72
CA PHE A 194 -20.97 0.43 -8.11
C PHE A 194 -21.97 -0.17 -9.11
N ASP A 195 -22.57 -1.33 -8.78
CA ASP A 195 -23.60 -1.99 -9.59
C ASP A 195 -24.89 -1.15 -9.73
N GLU A 196 -25.20 -0.31 -8.74
CA GLU A 196 -26.38 0.57 -8.73
C GLU A 196 -26.34 1.63 -9.86
N PHE A 197 -25.13 1.97 -10.33
CA PHE A 197 -24.92 2.99 -11.37
C PHE A 197 -24.88 2.42 -12.80
N TRP A 198 -24.93 1.10 -12.94
CA TRP A 198 -24.80 0.40 -14.21
C TRP A 198 -26.06 0.31 -15.13
N PRO A 199 -27.31 0.68 -14.76
CA PRO A 199 -28.45 0.40 -15.65
C PRO A 199 -28.54 1.23 -16.94
N TRP A 200 -27.58 2.13 -17.26
CA TRP A 200 -27.73 3.10 -18.36
C TRP A 200 -26.58 3.19 -19.38
N LEU A 201 -25.52 2.38 -19.30
CA LEU A 201 -24.44 2.41 -20.30
C LEU A 201 -24.72 1.39 -21.43
N PRO A 202 -24.92 1.79 -22.69
CA PRO A 202 -24.84 0.86 -23.80
C PRO A 202 -23.39 0.34 -23.87
N ALA A 203 -23.21 -0.97 -24.01
CA ALA A 203 -21.88 -1.60 -24.06
C ALA A 203 -20.95 -0.85 -25.04
N ALA A 204 -19.97 -0.11 -24.51
CA ALA A 204 -19.05 0.67 -25.32
C ALA A 204 -18.20 -0.26 -26.22
N PRO A 205 -17.81 0.16 -27.43
CA PRO A 205 -17.05 -0.66 -28.36
C PRO A 205 -15.62 -0.86 -27.84
N ARG A 206 -15.43 -2.00 -27.18
CA ARG A 206 -14.16 -2.52 -26.67
C ARG A 206 -13.20 -2.79 -27.85
N ARG A 207 -12.21 -1.92 -28.12
CA ARG A 207 -10.83 -2.31 -28.54
C ARG A 207 -9.93 -1.18 -29.06
N ASP A 208 -10.46 -0.16 -29.75
CA ASP A 208 -9.58 0.70 -30.57
C ASP A 208 -9.01 1.93 -29.83
N PHE A 209 -9.68 2.42 -28.78
CA PHE A 209 -9.15 3.51 -27.93
C PHE A 209 -7.91 3.07 -27.11
N PHE A 210 -7.86 1.80 -26.71
CA PHE A 210 -6.83 1.23 -25.83
C PHE A 210 -5.46 1.05 -26.50
N ALA A 211 -5.41 0.82 -27.81
CA ALA A 211 -4.15 0.61 -28.54
C ALA A 211 -3.36 1.93 -28.75
N TRP A 212 -4.06 3.02 -29.03
CA TRP A 212 -3.47 4.35 -29.17
C TRP A 212 -2.94 4.86 -27.81
N TRP A 213 -3.68 4.66 -26.73
CA TRP A 213 -3.32 5.12 -25.37
C TRP A 213 -2.11 4.39 -24.76
N ARG A 214 -2.01 3.05 -24.90
CA ARG A 214 -0.83 2.28 -24.47
C ARG A 214 0.47 2.76 -25.11
N THR A 215 0.39 3.27 -26.34
CA THR A 215 1.54 3.75 -27.11
C THR A 215 2.02 5.12 -26.64
N VAL A 216 1.10 6.00 -26.21
CA VAL A 216 1.42 7.37 -25.77
C VAL A 216 2.08 7.38 -24.38
N PHE A 217 1.65 6.51 -23.45
CA PHE A 217 2.13 6.57 -22.07
C PHE A 217 3.21 5.55 -21.69
N ARG A 218 3.40 4.44 -22.44
CA ARG A 218 4.63 3.64 -22.29
C ARG A 218 5.88 4.39 -22.78
N ARG A 219 5.74 5.30 -23.75
CA ARG A 219 6.86 6.14 -24.21
C ARG A 219 7.35 7.14 -23.16
N ARG A 220 6.50 7.59 -22.25
CA ARG A 220 6.91 8.46 -21.13
C ARG A 220 7.55 7.73 -19.94
N ARG A 221 7.62 6.38 -19.97
CA ARG A 221 8.30 5.56 -18.94
C ARG A 221 9.69 5.06 -19.40
N ALA A 222 10.15 5.44 -20.59
CA ALA A 222 11.45 5.04 -21.18
C ALA A 222 12.47 6.20 -21.30
N ASP A 223 12.08 7.41 -20.92
CA ASP A 223 12.94 8.59 -20.80
C ASP A 223 13.04 8.98 -19.31
#